data_AF-A0A0F9E8J9-F1
#
_entry.id   AF-A0A0F9E8J9-F1
#
_cell.length_a   1.000
_cell.length_b   1.000
_cell.length_c   1.000
_cell.angle_alpha   90.00
_cell.angle_beta   90.00
_cell.angle_gamma   90.00
#
_symmetry.space_group_name_H-M   'P 1'
#
loop_
_entity.id
_entity.type
_entity.pdbx_description
1 polymer ?
#
loop_
_entity_poly.entity_id
_entity_poly.type
_entity_poly.pdbx_seq_one_letter_code
_entity_poly.pdbx_strand_id
1 'polypeptide(L)'
;MTLKELQTFHPDATNDTWHKHQNGGGWVQNTARVHGDAQVYGNAQVYGDARVYGNARVYGNARVYGNALVYDDARVYGDAQVYGNAQVYDNARVYGNA
;
A
#
# COMPACT_ATOMS: atom_id res chain seq x y z
N MET A 1 -10.39 7.23 3.04
CA MET A 1 -9.96 6.91 4.42
C MET A 1 -9.32 8.11 5.14
N THR A 2 -9.87 8.54 6.27
CA THR A 2 -9.34 9.52 7.24
C THR A 2 -8.39 8.84 8.24
N LEU A 3 -7.72 9.62 9.11
CA LEU A 3 -6.89 9.06 10.19
C LEU A 3 -7.74 8.28 11.20
N LYS A 4 -8.90 8.81 11.57
CA LYS A 4 -9.85 8.14 12.48
C LYS A 4 -10.34 6.80 11.93
N GLU A 5 -10.56 6.73 10.62
CA GLU A 5 -10.90 5.47 9.95
C GLU A 5 -9.70 4.51 9.90
N LEU A 6 -8.48 5.00 9.66
CA LEU A 6 -7.26 4.19 9.70
C LEU A 6 -7.04 3.58 11.09
N GLN A 7 -7.34 4.33 12.16
CA GLN A 7 -7.25 3.87 13.54
C GLN A 7 -8.14 2.67 13.88
N THR A 8 -9.15 2.39 13.05
CA THR A 8 -9.96 1.16 13.20
C THR A 8 -9.21 -0.10 12.80
N PHE A 9 -8.14 0.02 12.00
CA PHE A 9 -7.25 -1.06 11.58
C PHE A 9 -5.92 -1.04 12.33
N HIS A 10 -5.39 0.15 12.60
CA HIS A 10 -4.10 0.39 13.26
C HIS A 10 -4.32 1.36 14.43
N PRO A 11 -4.69 0.87 15.63
CA PRO A 11 -5.10 1.73 16.75
C PRO A 11 -4.06 2.75 17.22
N ASP A 12 -2.79 2.47 16.93
CA ASP A 12 -1.63 3.32 17.23
C ASP A 12 -1.31 4.34 16.12
N ALA A 13 -2.09 4.39 15.05
CA ALA A 13 -1.85 5.31 13.94
C ALA A 13 -1.98 6.78 14.37
N THR A 14 -0.91 7.53 14.08
CA THR A 14 -0.79 8.98 14.27
C THR A 14 -0.26 9.62 12.99
N ASN A 15 -0.35 10.96 12.90
CA ASN A 15 0.29 11.70 11.80
C ASN A 15 1.83 11.62 11.81
N ASP A 16 2.42 11.19 12.93
CA ASP A 16 3.88 10.99 13.08
C ASP A 16 4.33 9.59 12.67
N THR A 17 3.39 8.66 12.47
CA THR A 17 3.66 7.26 12.09
C THR A 17 3.12 6.92 10.70
N TRP A 18 2.11 7.67 10.23
CA TRP A 18 1.48 7.48 8.94
C TRP A 18 1.28 8.81 8.24
N HIS A 19 1.37 8.78 6.91
CA HIS A 19 1.09 9.93 6.07
C HIS A 19 0.31 9.53 4.82
N LYS A 20 -0.29 10.52 4.16
CA LYS A 20 -0.93 10.34 2.87
C LYS A 20 0.12 10.34 1.77
N HIS A 21 0.07 9.35 0.88
CA HIS A 21 0.96 9.31 -0.27
C HIS A 21 0.65 10.47 -1.23
N GLN A 22 1.68 11.17 -1.70
CA GLN A 22 1.55 12.31 -2.60
C GLN A 22 0.84 11.95 -3.91
N ASN A 23 1.08 10.74 -4.44
CA ASN A 23 0.43 10.24 -5.64
C ASN A 23 -0.84 9.47 -5.24
N GLY A 24 -1.91 10.21 -4.92
CA GLY A 24 -3.28 9.70 -4.85
C GLY A 24 -3.90 9.51 -3.46
N GLY A 25 -3.18 9.81 -2.37
CA GLY A 25 -3.78 10.00 -1.05
C GLY A 25 -4.21 8.73 -0.31
N GLY A 26 -3.67 7.56 -0.65
CA GLY A 26 -3.70 6.38 0.21
C GLY A 26 -2.75 6.51 1.41
N TRP A 27 -2.81 5.58 2.36
CA TRP A 27 -2.04 5.66 3.60
C TRP A 27 -0.75 4.85 3.54
N VAL A 28 0.36 5.47 3.96
CA VAL A 28 1.69 4.86 4.01
C VAL A 28 2.26 5.06 5.41
N GLN A 29 2.67 3.97 6.06
CA GLN A 29 3.40 4.02 7.33
C GLN A 29 4.83 4.46 7.07
N ASN A 30 5.44 5.21 7.99
CA ASN A 30 6.79 5.76 7.84
C ASN A 30 7.90 4.70 7.71
N THR A 31 7.61 3.46 8.08
CA THR A 31 8.49 2.29 7.89
C THR A 31 8.49 1.78 6.44
N ALA A 32 7.39 1.98 5.71
CA ALA A 32 7.25 1.55 4.33
C ALA A 32 7.84 2.58 3.36
N ARG A 33 8.21 2.11 2.16
CA ARG A 33 8.78 2.96 1.12
C ARG A 33 7.92 2.92 -0.13
N VAL A 34 7.38 4.07 -0.50
CA VAL A 34 6.67 4.26 -1.77
C VAL A 34 7.39 5.35 -2.55
N HIS A 35 7.90 5.03 -3.74
CA HIS A 35 8.75 5.95 -4.51
C HIS A 35 8.67 5.72 -6.02
N GLY A 36 9.28 6.62 -6.81
CA GLY A 36 9.12 6.63 -8.27
C GLY A 36 7.73 7.13 -8.67
N ASP A 37 7.18 6.58 -9.75
CA ASP A 37 5.85 6.91 -10.26
C ASP A 37 4.73 6.11 -9.58
N ALA A 38 5.06 5.37 -8.52
CA ALA A 38 4.13 4.54 -7.78
C ALA A 38 2.97 5.37 -7.22
N GLN A 39 1.79 4.76 -7.24
CA GLN A 39 0.55 5.39 -6.79
C GLN A 39 -0.09 4.56 -5.69
N VAL A 40 -0.52 5.23 -4.62
CA VAL A 40 -1.28 4.63 -3.53
C VAL A 40 -2.48 5.52 -3.28
N TYR A 41 -3.68 4.99 -3.51
CA TYR A 41 -4.91 5.79 -3.49
C TYR A 41 -6.14 5.03 -2.98
N GLY A 42 -7.22 5.77 -2.71
CA GLY A 42 -8.42 5.21 -2.10
C GLY A 42 -8.22 4.91 -0.60
N ASN A 43 -8.60 3.70 -0.18
CA ASN A 43 -8.42 3.21 1.19
C ASN A 43 -7.19 2.29 1.31
N ALA A 44 -6.31 2.26 0.31
CA ALA A 44 -5.12 1.43 0.31
C ALA A 44 -4.18 1.79 1.47
N GLN A 45 -3.51 0.75 1.99
CA GLN A 45 -2.58 0.84 3.10
C GLN A 45 -1.26 0.15 2.73
N VAL A 46 -0.14 0.85 2.91
CA VAL A 46 1.21 0.28 2.77
C VAL A 46 1.96 0.46 4.08
N TYR A 47 2.44 -0.62 4.70
CA TYR A 47 3.02 -0.58 6.05
C TYR A 47 4.05 -1.69 6.30
N GLY A 48 4.73 -1.66 7.46
CA GLY A 48 5.90 -2.50 7.70
C GLY A 48 7.06 -2.14 6.77
N ASP A 49 7.91 -3.10 6.42
CA ASP A 49 9.08 -2.91 5.55
C ASP A 49 8.74 -2.98 4.04
N ALA A 50 7.47 -2.83 3.69
CA ALA A 50 6.99 -2.99 2.32
C ALA A 50 7.53 -1.91 1.38
N ARG A 51 7.76 -2.29 0.12
CA ARG A 51 8.26 -1.36 -0.91
C ARG A 51 7.37 -1.40 -2.15
N VAL A 52 6.89 -0.22 -2.55
CA VAL A 52 6.10 -0.02 -3.77
C VAL A 52 6.83 0.98 -4.66
N TYR A 53 7.19 0.58 -5.87
CA TYR A 53 8.01 1.41 -6.77
C TYR A 53 7.72 1.18 -8.26
N GLY A 54 8.41 1.88 -9.16
CA GLY A 54 8.10 1.84 -10.60
C GLY A 54 6.78 2.54 -10.91
N ASN A 55 5.96 1.97 -11.79
CA ASN A 55 4.62 2.45 -12.16
C ASN A 55 3.51 1.75 -11.36
N ALA A 56 3.86 1.05 -10.28
CA ALA A 56 2.94 0.20 -9.54
C ALA A 56 1.78 0.98 -8.93
N ARG A 57 0.61 0.35 -8.87
CA ARG A 57 -0.62 0.95 -8.35
C ARG A 57 -1.24 0.10 -7.26
N VAL A 58 -1.42 0.69 -6.08
CA VAL A 58 -2.13 0.08 -4.95
C VAL A 58 -3.37 0.90 -4.64
N TYR A 59 -4.55 0.30 -4.76
CA TYR A 59 -5.81 1.03 -4.63
C TYR A 59 -6.98 0.19 -4.10
N GLY A 60 -8.14 0.81 -3.91
CA GLY A 60 -9.28 0.14 -3.25
C GLY A 60 -9.03 0.03 -1.74
N ASN A 61 -9.29 -1.13 -1.15
CA ASN A 61 -8.99 -1.45 0.25
C ASN A 61 -7.72 -2.30 0.40
N ALA A 62 -6.89 -2.37 -0.64
CA ALA A 62 -5.72 -3.23 -0.68
C ALA A 62 -4.70 -2.93 0.43
N ARG A 63 -4.05 -3.98 0.92
CA ARG A 63 -3.01 -3.89 1.96
C ARG A 63 -1.71 -4.52 1.47
N VAL A 64 -0.62 -3.77 1.54
CA VAL A 64 0.74 -4.26 1.23
C VAL A 64 1.61 -4.10 2.47
N TYR A 65 2.15 -5.20 3.00
CA TYR A 65 2.86 -5.18 4.27
C TYR A 65 3.95 -6.26 4.44
N GLY A 66 4.65 -6.26 5.58
CA GLY A 66 5.82 -7.13 5.77
C GLY A 66 6.99 -6.67 4.91
N ASN A 67 7.71 -7.59 4.27
CA ASN A 67 8.80 -7.28 3.32
C ASN A 67 8.33 -7.31 1.85
N ALA A 68 7.02 -7.17 1.61
CA ALA A 68 6.45 -7.31 0.29
C ALA A 68 6.99 -6.26 -0.70
N LEU A 69 7.20 -6.68 -1.95
CA LEU A 69 7.62 -5.82 -3.04
C LEU A 69 6.54 -5.76 -4.12
N VAL A 70 6.15 -4.56 -4.52
CA VAL A 70 5.24 -4.32 -5.65
C VAL A 70 5.89 -3.32 -6.60
N TYR A 71 6.14 -3.71 -7.85
CA TYR A 71 6.91 -2.90 -8.78
C TYR A 71 6.52 -3.08 -10.26
N ASP A 72 7.25 -2.42 -11.15
CA ASP A 72 6.93 -2.29 -12.58
C ASP A 72 5.52 -1.73 -12.81
N ASP A 73 4.68 -2.38 -13.63
CA ASP A 73 3.31 -1.96 -13.94
C ASP A 73 2.25 -2.72 -13.11
N ALA A 74 2.67 -3.37 -12.01
CA ALA A 74 1.83 -4.21 -11.17
C ALA A 74 0.66 -3.44 -10.53
N ARG A 75 -0.46 -4.14 -10.35
CA ARG A 75 -1.68 -3.57 -9.75
C ARG A 75 -2.20 -4.44 -8.63
N VAL A 76 -2.37 -3.85 -7.45
CA VAL A 76 -2.97 -4.48 -6.27
C VAL A 76 -4.22 -3.70 -5.90
N TYR A 77 -5.38 -4.36 -5.93
CA TYR A 77 -6.65 -3.66 -5.74
C TYR A 77 -7.78 -4.51 -5.16
N GLY A 78 -8.92 -3.88 -4.87
CA GLY A 78 -10.02 -4.53 -4.14
C GLY A 78 -9.64 -4.71 -2.67
N ASP A 79 -9.93 -5.87 -2.10
CA ASP A 79 -9.61 -6.24 -0.71
C ASP A 79 -8.31 -7.07 -0.58
N ALA A 80 -7.48 -7.09 -1.63
CA ALA A 80 -6.29 -7.94 -1.71
C ALA A 80 -5.24 -7.64 -0.62
N GLN A 81 -4.54 -8.69 -0.18
CA GLN A 81 -3.44 -8.58 0.79
C GLN A 81 -2.14 -9.14 0.21
N VAL A 82 -1.10 -8.32 0.11
CA VAL A 82 0.25 -8.75 -0.31
C VAL A 82 1.17 -8.60 0.89
N TYR A 83 1.75 -9.71 1.36
CA TYR A 83 2.52 -9.71 2.60
C TYR A 83 3.67 -10.72 2.65
N GLY A 84 4.44 -10.67 3.75
CA GLY A 84 5.61 -11.52 3.91
C GLY A 84 6.72 -11.10 2.95
N ASN A 85 7.31 -12.05 2.22
CA ASN A 85 8.36 -11.79 1.22
C ASN A 85 7.81 -11.85 -0.22
N ALA A 86 6.50 -11.62 -0.41
CA ALA A 86 5.86 -11.68 -1.72
C ALA A 86 6.43 -10.62 -2.69
N GLN A 87 6.52 -10.98 -3.96
CA GLN A 87 6.94 -10.09 -5.05
C GLN A 87 5.85 -10.06 -6.12
N VAL A 88 5.37 -8.87 -6.46
CA VAL A 88 4.35 -8.63 -7.50
C VAL A 88 4.94 -7.62 -8.49
N TYR A 89 5.10 -8.03 -9.75
CA TYR A 89 5.85 -7.25 -10.74
C TYR A 89 5.33 -7.49 -12.16
N ASP A 90 6.03 -6.93 -13.16
CA ASP A 90 5.59 -6.84 -14.55
C ASP A 90 4.17 -6.26 -14.65
N ASN A 91 3.25 -6.99 -15.28
CA ASN A 91 1.86 -6.59 -15.51
C ASN A 91 0.88 -7.33 -14.58
N ALA A 92 1.37 -7.89 -13.47
CA ALA A 92 0.56 -8.68 -12.55
C ALA A 92 -0.61 -7.89 -11.96
N ARG A 93 -1.72 -8.59 -11.76
CA ARG A 93 -2.93 -8.04 -11.13
C ARG A 93 -3.33 -8.93 -9.96
N VAL A 94 -3.33 -8.37 -8.76
CA VAL A 94 -3.77 -9.03 -7.53
C VAL A 94 -5.05 -8.34 -7.07
N TYR A 95 -6.14 -9.10 -6.96
CA TYR A 95 -7.45 -8.56 -6.59
C TYR A 95 -8.37 -9.59 -5.95
N GLY A 96 -9.36 -9.09 -5.21
CA GLY A 96 -10.31 -9.92 -4.45
C GLY A 96 -9.74 -10.36 -3.10
N ASN A 97 -10.30 -11.42 -2.53
CA ASN A 97 -9.77 -12.07 -1.31
C ASN A 97 -8.63 -13.01 -1.70
N ALA A 98 -7.52 -12.42 -2.15
CA ALA A 98 -6.31 -13.13 -2.57
C ALA A 98 -5.21 -13.02 -1.52
#